data_AF-A0A538GEF0-F1
#
_entry.id   AF-A0A538GEF0-F1
#
_cell.length_a   1.000
_cell.length_b   1.000
_cell.length_c   1.000
_cell.angle_alpha   90.00
_cell.angle_beta   90.00
_cell.angle_gamma   90.00
#
_symmetry.space_group_name_H-M   'P 1'
#
loop_
_entity.id
_entity.type
_entity.pdbx_description
1 polymer ?
#
loop_
_entity_poly.entity_id
_entity_poly.type
_entity_poly.pdbx_seq_one_letter_code
_entity_poly.pdbx_strand_id
1 'polypeptide(L)'
;MAQTIEIDLDGKVVGVPRDVVSELAAAAAARAGISERHRDLSIRLNGALESGSVSLGQGEVRALVAVLEEEHSGRFGSAAAELRGAVA
;
A
#
# COMPACT_ATOMS: atom_id res chain seq x y z
N MET A 1 10.34 14.78 -10.84
CA MET A 1 9.01 15.12 -10.29
C MET A 1 8.48 13.88 -9.63
N ALA A 2 8.13 13.93 -8.34
CA ALA A 2 7.57 12.77 -7.65
C ALA A 2 6.19 12.47 -8.26
N GLN A 3 6.05 11.31 -8.90
CA GLN A 3 4.77 10.85 -9.42
C GLN A 3 3.98 10.30 -8.23
N THR A 4 2.75 10.78 -8.04
CA THR A 4 1.85 10.33 -6.98
C THR A 4 0.91 9.27 -7.56
N ILE A 5 0.62 8.23 -6.78
CA ILE A 5 -0.35 7.17 -7.10
C ILE A 5 -1.54 7.31 -6.17
N GLU A 6 -2.74 7.23 -6.73
CA GLU A 6 -3.97 7.29 -5.97
C GLU A 6 -4.34 5.91 -5.42
N ILE A 7 -4.45 5.78 -4.10
CA ILE A 7 -4.89 4.55 -3.45
C ILE A 7 -6.25 4.80 -2.83
N ASP A 8 -7.28 4.14 -3.36
CA ASP A 8 -8.62 4.10 -2.76
C ASP A 8 -8.67 2.99 -1.69
N LEU A 9 -8.99 3.42 -0.47
CA LEU A 9 -9.10 2.61 0.73
C LEU A 9 -10.55 2.61 1.21
N ASP A 10 -11.39 1.80 0.54
CA ASP A 10 -12.83 1.71 0.85
C ASP A 10 -13.53 3.09 0.74
N GLY A 11 -13.34 3.76 -0.40
CA GLY A 11 -13.94 5.05 -0.70
C GLY A 11 -13.18 6.27 -0.18
N LYS A 12 -12.03 6.06 0.50
CA LYS A 12 -11.10 7.13 0.87
C LYS A 12 -9.85 7.09 -0.01
N VAL A 13 -9.70 8.09 -0.87
CA VAL A 13 -8.54 8.20 -1.78
C VAL A 13 -7.39 8.94 -1.10
N VAL A 14 -6.21 8.33 -1.11
CA VAL A 14 -4.96 8.90 -0.59
C VAL A 14 -3.92 8.95 -1.71
N GLY A 15 -3.28 10.10 -1.89
CA GLY A 15 -2.17 10.25 -2.83
C GLY A 15 -0.85 9.83 -2.21
N VAL A 16 -0.26 8.74 -2.70
CA VAL A 16 0.99 8.18 -2.17
C VAL A 16 2.12 8.33 -3.19
N PRO A 17 3.32 8.78 -2.80
CA PRO A 17 4.46 8.83 -3.71
C PRO A 17 4.74 7.45 -4.32
N ARG A 18 5.00 7.41 -5.64
CA ARG A 18 5.29 6.18 -6.39
C ARG A 18 6.38 5.32 -5.75
N ASP A 19 7.44 5.94 -5.24
CA ASP A 19 8.54 5.22 -4.58
C ASP A 19 8.04 4.49 -3.32
N VAL A 20 7.16 5.13 -2.53
CA VAL A 20 6.54 4.51 -1.36
C VAL A 20 5.61 3.37 -1.77
N VAL A 21 4.82 3.53 -2.83
CA VAL A 21 3.98 2.44 -3.38
C VAL A 21 4.82 1.25 -3.83
N SER A 22 5.97 1.52 -4.46
CA SER A 22 6.94 0.48 -4.87
C SER A 22 7.49 -0.27 -3.66
N GLU A 23 7.89 0.44 -2.60
CA GLU A 23 8.38 -0.20 -1.38
C GLU A 23 7.28 -1.00 -0.66
N LEU A 24 6.04 -0.49 -0.62
CA LEU A 24 4.90 -1.22 -0.07
C LEU A 24 4.61 -2.50 -0.86
N ALA A 25 4.68 -2.43 -2.20
CA ALA A 25 4.50 -3.58 -3.07
C ALA A 25 5.58 -4.65 -2.80
N ALA A 26 6.84 -4.23 -2.63
CA ALA A 26 7.94 -5.12 -2.29
C ALA A 26 7.78 -5.75 -0.90
N ALA A 27 7.39 -4.96 0.11
CA ALA A 27 7.16 -5.44 1.47
C ALA A 27 5.99 -6.43 1.55
N ALA A 28 4.93 -6.21 0.76
CA ALA A 28 3.82 -7.14 0.61
C ALA A 28 4.26 -8.42 -0.14
N ALA A 29 5.06 -8.29 -1.21
CA ALA A 29 5.58 -9.43 -1.97
C ALA A 29 6.48 -10.34 -1.12
N ALA A 30 7.31 -9.77 -0.23
CA ALA A 30 8.13 -10.54 0.71
C ALA A 30 7.28 -11.45 1.63
N ARG A 31 6.01 -11.09 1.86
CA ARG A 31 5.04 -11.82 2.69
C ARG A 31 4.06 -12.68 1.89
N ALA A 32 4.12 -12.62 0.55
CA ALA A 32 3.21 -13.34 -0.35
C ALA A 32 3.28 -14.88 -0.18
N GLY A 33 4.42 -15.41 0.27
CA GLY A 33 4.58 -16.84 0.55
C GLY A 33 3.85 -17.33 1.81
N ILE A 34 3.41 -16.41 2.67
CA ILE A 34 2.79 -16.70 3.97
C ILE A 34 1.29 -16.37 3.95
N SER A 35 0.87 -15.46 3.08
CA SER A 35 -0.51 -14.95 3.06
C SER A 35 -0.96 -14.58 1.65
N GLU A 36 -2.05 -15.19 1.19
CA GLU A 36 -2.69 -14.86 -0.09
C GLU A 36 -3.08 -13.38 -0.17
N ARG A 37 -3.52 -12.78 0.93
CA ARG A 37 -3.86 -11.35 0.98
C ARG A 37 -2.67 -10.42 0.74
N HIS A 38 -1.47 -10.81 1.20
CA HIS A 38 -0.25 -10.04 0.94
C HIS A 38 0.21 -10.20 -0.51
N ARG A 39 -0.02 -11.38 -1.10
CA ARG A 39 0.19 -11.60 -2.54
C ARG A 39 -0.75 -10.73 -3.37
N ASP A 40 -2.03 -10.69 -3.04
CA ASP A 40 -3.01 -9.90 -3.79
C ASP A 40 -2.72 -8.40 -3.65
N LEU A 41 -2.36 -7.96 -2.44
CA LEU A 41 -1.92 -6.58 -2.20
C LEU A 41 -0.71 -6.22 -3.06
N SER A 42 0.32 -7.08 -3.11
CA SER A 42 1.53 -6.78 -3.88
C SER A 42 1.23 -6.70 -5.39
N ILE A 43 0.36 -7.56 -5.92
CA ILE A 43 -0.07 -7.53 -7.31
C ILE A 43 -0.81 -6.21 -7.62
N ARG A 44 -1.76 -5.84 -6.76
CA ARG A 44 -2.53 -4.60 -6.93
C ARG A 44 -1.64 -3.35 -6.90
N LEU A 45 -0.72 -3.27 -5.93
CA LEU A 45 0.19 -2.13 -5.83
C LEU A 45 1.18 -2.06 -7.01
N ASN A 46 1.66 -3.20 -7.51
CA ASN A 46 2.48 -3.22 -8.73
C ASN A 46 1.68 -2.76 -9.96
N GLY A 47 0.42 -3.19 -10.10
CA GLY A 47 -0.45 -2.68 -11.16
C GLY A 47 -0.67 -1.16 -11.06
N ALA A 48 -0.78 -0.62 -9.84
CA ALA A 48 -0.89 0.81 -9.57
C ALA A 48 0.33 1.61 -10.05
N LEU A 49 1.52 1.00 -10.04
CA LEU A 49 2.72 1.62 -10.61
C LEU A 49 2.55 1.82 -12.12
N GLU A 50 1.75 1.04 -12.83
CA GLU A 50 1.55 1.24 -14.27
C GLU A 50 0.33 2.14 -14.56
N SER A 51 -0.76 1.94 -13.82
CA SER A 51 -2.03 2.67 -14.03
C SER A 51 -2.09 4.05 -13.38
N GLY A 52 -1.28 4.30 -12.35
CA GLY A 52 -1.32 5.53 -11.53
C GLY A 52 -2.38 5.52 -10.42
N SER A 53 -3.21 4.47 -10.33
CA SER A 53 -4.23 4.35 -9.29
C SER A 53 -4.63 2.91 -8.98
N VAL A 54 -5.15 2.66 -7.78
CA VAL A 54 -5.66 1.35 -7.36
C VAL A 54 -6.72 1.46 -6.28
N SER A 55 -7.71 0.57 -6.33
CA SER A 55 -8.69 0.38 -5.26
C SER A 55 -8.40 -0.89 -4.48
N LEU A 56 -8.36 -0.78 -3.16
CA LEU A 56 -8.14 -1.89 -2.24
C LEU A 56 -9.44 -2.27 -1.55
N GLY A 57 -9.73 -3.58 -1.50
CA GLY A 57 -10.84 -4.09 -0.70
C GLY A 57 -10.44 -4.30 0.75
N GLN A 58 -11.38 -4.67 1.62
CA GLN A 58 -11.12 -4.84 3.06
C GLN A 58 -10.02 -5.86 3.37
N GLY A 59 -9.83 -6.89 2.52
CA GLY A 59 -8.77 -7.88 2.70
C GLY A 59 -7.39 -7.29 2.47
N GLU A 60 -7.23 -6.53 1.38
CA GLU A 60 -6.00 -5.83 1.01
C GLU A 60 -5.70 -4.66 1.94
N VAL A 61 -6.73 -3.93 2.40
CA VAL A 61 -6.59 -2.87 3.42
C VAL A 61 -6.01 -3.45 4.71
N ARG A 62 -6.51 -4.61 5.18
CA ARG A 62 -5.93 -5.27 6.36
C ARG A 62 -4.49 -5.73 6.15
N ALA A 63 -4.17 -6.25 4.97
CA ALA A 63 -2.79 -6.62 4.63
C ALA A 63 -1.89 -5.38 4.56
N LEU A 64 -2.40 -4.26 4.06
CA LEU A 64 -1.67 -2.99 4.00
C LEU A 64 -1.39 -2.46 5.41
N VAL A 65 -2.37 -2.50 6.32
CA VAL A 65 -2.19 -2.16 7.73
C VAL A 65 -1.09 -3.01 8.35
N ALA A 66 -1.13 -4.34 8.16
CA ALA A 66 -0.11 -5.25 8.69
C ALA A 66 1.29 -4.88 8.17
N VAL A 67 1.45 -4.63 6.87
CA VAL A 67 2.72 -4.16 6.29
C VAL A 67 3.17 -2.84 6.93
N LEU A 68 2.25 -1.89 7.12
CA LEU A 68 2.57 -0.59 7.72
C LEU A 68 2.92 -0.67 9.21
N GLU A 69 2.36 -1.63 9.95
CA GLU A 69 2.63 -1.84 11.38
C GLU A 69 3.93 -2.61 11.62
N GLU A 70 4.21 -3.61 10.80
CA GLU A 70 5.39 -4.47 10.92
C GLU A 70 6.66 -3.81 10.38
N GLU A 71 6.56 -2.98 9.33
CA GLU A 71 7.68 -2.17 8.89
C GLU A 71 7.84 -0.99 9.85
N HIS A 72 9.05 -0.86 10.45
CA HIS A 72 9.39 0.22 11.37
C HIS A 72 8.81 1.56 10.91
N SER A 73 8.11 2.26 11.81
CA SER A 73 7.28 3.46 11.53
C SER A 73 8.00 4.63 10.82
N GLY A 74 9.31 4.57 10.63
CA GLY A 74 10.10 5.54 9.87
C GLY A 74 10.33 5.20 8.40
N ARG A 75 10.08 3.95 7.96
CA ARG A 75 10.46 3.49 6.61
C ARG A 75 9.69 4.20 5.49
N PHE A 76 8.39 4.40 5.67
CA PHE A 76 7.51 4.99 4.65
C PHE A 76 7.16 6.46 4.91
N GLY A 77 7.79 7.09 5.92
CA GLY A 77 7.62 8.52 6.23
C GLY A 77 6.17 8.97 6.47
N SER A 78 5.84 10.19 6.05
CA SER A 78 4.51 10.80 6.21
C SER A 78 3.41 10.06 5.45
N ALA A 79 3.74 9.39 4.35
CA ALA A 79 2.78 8.62 3.57
C ALA A 79 2.20 7.43 4.38
N ALA A 80 3.00 6.79 5.24
CA ALA A 80 2.46 5.78 6.16
C ALA A 80 1.49 6.37 7.18
N ALA A 81 1.74 7.58 7.69
CA ALA A 81 0.83 8.22 8.63
C ALA A 81 -0.51 8.58 7.97
N GLU A 82 -0.48 9.08 6.74
CA GLU A 82 -1.68 9.38 5.96
C GLU A 82 -2.48 8.10 5.64
N LEU A 83 -1.82 7.03 5.20
CA LEU A 83 -2.45 5.74 4.96
C LEU A 83 -3.08 5.16 6.24
N ARG A 84 -2.36 5.20 7.37
CA ARG A 84 -2.91 4.76 8.67
C ARG A 84 -4.12 5.58 9.09
N GLY A 85 -4.09 6.91 8.90
CA GLY A 85 -5.24 7.78 9.17
C GLY A 85 -6.40 7.60 8.19
N ALA A 86 -6.20 6.89 7.09
CA ALA A 86 -7.24 6.56 6.12
C ALA A 86 -7.95 5.23 6.38
N VAL A 87 -7.27 4.31 7.06
CA VAL A 87 -7.78 2.97 7.39
C VAL A 87 -8.22 2.80 8.85
N ALA A 88 -8.00 3.82 9.69
CA ALA A 88 -8.47 3.90 11.08
C ALA A 88 -9.92 4.41 11.17
#